data_AF-A0A7X2NSH0-F1
#
_entry.id   AF-A0A7X2NSH0-F1
#
_cell.length_a   1.000
_cell.length_b   1.000
_cell.length_c   1.000
_cell.angle_alpha   90.00
_cell.angle_beta   90.00
_cell.angle_gamma   90.00
#
_symmetry.space_group_name_H-M   'P 1'
#
loop_
_entity.id
_entity.type
_entity.pdbx_description
1 polymer ?
#
loop_
_entity_poly.entity_id
_entity_poly.type
_entity_poly.pdbx_seq_one_letter_code
_entity_poly.pdbx_strand_id
1 'polypeptide(L)'
;MKKHLIFMLTGILFLSACSKQNSTSQTTTQDEYYGPVVSEDTRTDEEKELEMIQNCIADYQTDTISDAEKRLENQGIHFPSLPLELISLPEISSLDDLTQVEVDSSTSNIYYTGMYLVNDKYQVYFMIYNPTGGSFWMNGGIQFEIDPSLVTADDPQYSEYRSALTDLLAQENEVLCWLMGINVKVSEEEGPVKGYHEVQAMGDYDPKTINDVKAMAEKVFTQDYLKENYYPAAFERESSTFLEQDGKLYCAETILTEQKSSYSINPNYIIAAKETDGTVKLDMLADVNGEVQPIIHRVQLARIDDGFRLPEVY
;
A
#
# COMPACT_ATOMS: atom_id res chain seq x y z
N MET A 1 -20.28 -1.20 -61.61
CA MET A 1 -21.31 -0.58 -62.46
C MET A 1 -22.06 0.47 -61.65
N LYS A 2 -21.96 1.74 -62.08
CA LYS A 2 -22.81 2.94 -61.82
C LYS A 2 -23.18 3.25 -60.35
N LYS A 3 -22.94 4.46 -59.82
CA LYS A 3 -23.20 5.82 -60.35
C LYS A 3 -22.15 6.78 -59.73
N HIS A 4 -21.43 7.63 -60.50
CA HIS A 4 -21.83 8.97 -60.98
C HIS A 4 -22.35 9.86 -59.82
N LEU A 5 -21.89 11.10 -59.58
CA LEU A 5 -21.77 12.19 -60.54
C LEU A 5 -21.20 13.46 -59.83
N ILE A 6 -20.20 14.12 -60.45
CA ILE A 6 -19.97 15.58 -60.63
C ILE A 6 -19.90 16.50 -59.37
N PHE A 7 -18.76 17.13 -59.04
CA PHE A 7 -18.10 18.32 -59.64
C PHE A 7 -18.77 19.69 -59.37
N MET A 8 -17.89 20.68 -59.13
CA MET A 8 -18.09 22.11 -58.88
C MET A 8 -18.37 22.47 -57.41
N LEU A 9 -17.63 23.37 -56.76
CA LEU A 9 -17.17 24.66 -57.30
C LEU A 9 -15.80 25.08 -56.74
N THR A 10 -14.97 25.55 -57.66
CA THR A 10 -13.99 26.66 -57.54
C THR A 10 -12.77 26.49 -56.62
N GLY A 11 -11.69 26.02 -57.25
CA GLY A 11 -10.36 26.60 -57.01
C GLY A 11 -10.22 27.93 -57.77
N ILE A 12 -9.78 28.95 -57.04
CA ILE A 12 -9.16 30.23 -57.44
C ILE A 12 -8.34 30.55 -56.16
N LEU A 13 -7.01 30.53 -56.08
CA LEU A 13 -5.98 30.93 -57.03
C LEU A 13 -4.74 30.03 -56.93
N PHE A 14 -4.32 29.55 -58.09
CA PHE A 14 -2.95 29.23 -58.42
C PHE A 14 -2.30 30.49 -59.04
N LEU A 15 -0.99 30.62 -58.79
CA LEU A 15 0.04 31.28 -59.61
C LEU A 15 0.27 32.79 -59.47
N SER A 16 1.53 33.10 -59.11
CA SER A 16 2.49 34.01 -59.78
C SER A 16 3.14 34.91 -58.73
N ALA A 17 4.44 35.21 -58.69
CA ALA A 17 5.62 34.83 -59.43
C ALA A 17 6.80 35.59 -58.75
N CYS A 18 8.02 35.26 -59.17
CA CYS A 18 9.25 36.06 -59.05
C CYS A 18 10.08 35.99 -57.76
N SER A 19 11.16 35.23 -57.91
CA SER A 19 12.44 35.34 -57.23
C SER A 19 13.12 36.72 -57.32
N LYS A 20 14.04 36.93 -56.36
CA LYS A 20 15.06 37.99 -56.14
C LYS A 20 14.57 39.16 -55.27
N GLN A 21 15.21 39.49 -54.15
CA GLN A 21 16.66 39.64 -53.98
C GLN A 21 17.11 39.39 -52.53
N ASN A 22 18.24 38.69 -52.38
CA ASN A 22 19.00 38.48 -51.14
C ASN A 22 19.33 39.79 -50.42
N SER A 23 19.39 39.75 -49.08
CA SER A 23 20.56 40.06 -48.25
C SER A 23 20.30 39.75 -46.76
N THR A 24 20.91 38.65 -46.27
CA THR A 24 21.61 38.48 -44.96
C THR A 24 21.12 39.35 -43.79
N SER A 25 20.61 38.87 -42.64
CA SER A 25 21.08 37.92 -41.61
C SER A 25 20.10 38.17 -40.44
N GLN A 26 19.60 37.27 -39.59
CA GLN A 26 20.26 36.32 -38.70
C GLN A 26 19.13 35.50 -38.03
N THR A 27 19.39 34.22 -37.83
CA THR A 27 18.49 33.19 -37.33
C THR A 27 18.28 33.28 -35.82
N THR A 28 17.03 33.17 -35.36
CA THR A 28 16.64 32.37 -34.19
C THR A 28 15.14 32.15 -34.28
N THR A 29 14.76 30.97 -34.77
CA THR A 29 13.39 30.47 -34.80
C THR A 29 12.93 30.21 -33.36
N GLN A 30 12.03 31.04 -32.85
CA GLN A 30 11.16 30.64 -31.75
C GLN A 30 10.09 29.71 -32.34
N ASP A 31 10.11 28.45 -31.91
CA ASP A 31 8.99 27.54 -32.10
C ASP A 31 7.83 28.03 -31.23
N GLU A 32 6.81 28.63 -31.85
CA GLU A 32 5.58 29.01 -31.16
C GLU A 32 4.74 27.75 -30.88
N TYR A 33 4.86 27.22 -29.67
CA TYR A 33 3.96 26.22 -29.12
C TYR A 33 2.63 26.88 -28.71
N TYR A 34 1.53 26.53 -29.39
CA TYR A 34 0.17 27.01 -29.11
C TYR A 34 -0.58 26.11 -28.09
N GLY A 35 0.11 25.60 -27.07
CA GLY A 35 -0.57 25.01 -25.91
C GLY A 35 -1.02 26.08 -24.92
N PRO A 36 -1.82 25.72 -23.90
CA PRO A 36 -2.08 26.63 -22.79
C PRO A 36 -0.75 27.10 -22.23
N VAL A 37 -0.60 28.43 -22.08
CA VAL A 37 0.54 29.01 -21.37
C VAL A 37 0.43 28.57 -19.93
N VAL A 38 1.14 27.51 -19.57
CA VAL A 38 1.38 27.17 -18.17
C VAL A 38 2.24 28.32 -17.65
N SER A 39 1.71 29.12 -16.74
CA SER A 39 2.51 30.12 -16.06
C SER A 39 3.71 29.41 -15.44
N GLU A 40 4.91 29.86 -15.78
CA GLU A 40 6.13 29.33 -15.18
C GLU A 40 6.00 29.48 -13.66
N ASP A 41 6.13 28.37 -12.94
CA ASP A 41 6.09 28.39 -11.48
C ASP A 41 7.36 29.10 -10.98
N THR A 42 7.18 30.31 -10.45
CA THR A 42 8.28 31.18 -10.04
C THR A 42 8.81 30.87 -8.64
N ARG A 43 8.20 29.91 -7.92
CA ARG A 43 8.63 29.51 -6.58
C ARG A 43 9.99 28.81 -6.62
N THR A 44 10.82 29.02 -5.60
CA THR A 44 12.05 28.25 -5.38
C THR A 44 11.71 26.82 -4.98
N ASP A 45 12.70 25.92 -5.05
CA ASP A 45 12.48 24.54 -4.60
C ASP A 45 12.23 24.49 -3.08
N GLU A 46 12.90 25.31 -2.29
CA GLU A 46 12.64 25.45 -0.84
C GLU A 46 11.19 25.91 -0.55
N GLU A 47 10.68 26.88 -1.32
CA GLU A 47 9.28 27.34 -1.18
C GLU A 47 8.30 26.21 -1.52
N LYS A 48 8.60 25.42 -2.55
CA LYS A 48 7.79 24.26 -2.95
C LYS A 48 7.85 23.14 -1.92
N GLU A 49 9.02 22.87 -1.34
CA GLU A 49 9.20 21.87 -0.29
C GLU A 49 8.38 22.22 0.96
N LEU A 50 8.52 23.46 1.42
CA LEU A 50 7.78 23.95 2.59
C LEU A 50 6.27 23.86 2.37
N GLU A 51 5.78 24.28 1.20
CA GLU A 51 4.36 24.20 0.86
C GLU A 51 3.85 22.75 0.84
N MET A 52 4.64 21.82 0.31
CA MET A 52 4.29 20.40 0.32
C MET A 52 4.22 19.84 1.75
N ILE A 53 5.18 20.18 2.62
CA ILE A 53 5.16 19.75 4.03
C ILE A 53 3.95 20.33 4.77
N GLN A 54 3.65 21.61 4.56
CA GLN A 54 2.47 22.25 5.13
C GLN A 54 1.16 21.63 4.65
N ASN A 55 1.08 21.26 3.36
CA ASN A 55 -0.07 20.53 2.82
C ASN A 55 -0.25 19.18 3.53
N CYS A 56 0.82 18.39 3.70
CA CYS A 56 0.78 17.14 4.45
C CYS A 56 0.27 17.31 5.88
N ILE A 57 0.79 18.31 6.60
CA ILE A 57 0.36 18.61 7.99
C ILE A 57 -1.12 18.99 8.03
N ALA A 58 -1.59 19.82 7.09
CA ALA A 58 -2.99 20.23 7.01
C ALA A 58 -3.93 19.04 6.74
N ASP A 59 -3.52 18.07 5.93
CA ASP A 59 -4.31 16.87 5.66
C ASP A 59 -4.52 16.06 6.95
N TYR A 60 -3.48 15.88 7.76
CA TYR A 60 -3.60 15.23 9.08
C TYR A 60 -4.47 16.01 10.07
N GLN A 61 -4.41 17.35 10.05
CA GLN A 61 -5.20 18.18 10.97
C GLN A 61 -6.69 18.21 10.60
N THR A 62 -7.00 18.10 9.31
CA THR A 62 -8.38 18.15 8.81
C THR A 62 -9.02 16.78 8.64
N ASP A 63 -8.23 15.70 8.72
CA ASP A 63 -8.63 14.32 8.40
C ASP A 63 -9.26 14.23 6.99
N THR A 64 -8.73 15.04 6.07
CA THR A 64 -9.20 15.11 4.69
C THR A 64 -8.03 15.09 3.72
N ILE A 65 -8.04 14.07 2.87
CA ILE A 65 -7.22 14.01 1.65
C ILE A 65 -8.10 14.29 0.42
N SER A 66 -7.47 14.71 -0.67
CA SER A 66 -8.13 15.01 -1.94
C SER A 66 -8.76 13.76 -2.59
N ASP A 67 -9.70 13.97 -3.51
CA ASP A 67 -10.31 12.86 -4.29
C ASP A 67 -9.30 12.12 -5.18
N ALA A 68 -8.16 12.74 -5.48
CA ALA A 68 -7.07 12.08 -6.18
C ALA A 68 -6.34 11.12 -5.24
N GLU A 69 -6.01 11.56 -4.03
CA GLU A 69 -5.35 10.75 -3.01
C GLU A 69 -6.23 9.59 -2.54
N LYS A 70 -7.54 9.79 -2.38
CA LYS A 70 -8.48 8.69 -2.11
C LYS A 70 -8.45 7.61 -3.19
N ARG A 71 -8.23 7.99 -4.46
CA ARG A 71 -8.10 7.00 -5.55
C ARG A 71 -6.79 6.23 -5.45
N LEU A 72 -5.70 6.87 -5.03
CA LEU A 72 -4.43 6.20 -4.80
C LEU A 72 -4.53 5.20 -3.65
N GLU A 73 -5.23 5.59 -2.59
CA GLU A 73 -5.50 4.71 -1.44
C GLU A 73 -6.29 3.46 -1.89
N ASN A 74 -7.32 3.64 -2.71
CA ASN A 74 -8.05 2.54 -3.35
C ASN A 74 -7.21 1.72 -4.35
N GLN A 75 -6.06 2.21 -4.76
CA GLN A 75 -5.10 1.51 -5.62
C GLN A 75 -3.96 0.87 -4.82
N GLY A 76 -4.02 0.90 -3.49
CA GLY A 76 -3.06 0.27 -2.59
C GLY A 76 -1.89 1.18 -2.16
N ILE A 77 -1.97 2.49 -2.40
CA ILE A 77 -1.01 3.44 -1.81
C ILE A 77 -1.46 3.76 -0.38
N HIS A 78 -0.72 3.26 0.61
CA HIS A 78 -1.05 3.49 2.02
C HIS A 78 -0.39 4.77 2.54
N PHE A 79 -1.21 5.68 3.08
CA PHE A 79 -0.73 6.84 3.82
C PHE A 79 -0.61 6.48 5.30
N PRO A 80 0.58 6.59 5.91
CA PRO A 80 0.75 6.24 7.32
C PRO A 80 -0.21 7.04 8.20
N SER A 81 -0.92 6.38 9.10
CA SER A 81 -1.75 7.09 10.06
C SER A 81 -0.89 7.79 11.12
N LEU A 82 -1.36 8.91 11.64
CA LEU A 82 -0.74 9.54 12.80
C LEU A 82 -0.68 8.55 13.99
N PRO A 83 0.45 8.42 14.70
CA PRO A 83 0.55 7.60 15.90
C PRO A 83 -0.57 7.85 16.91
N LEU A 84 -1.07 6.79 17.58
CA LEU A 84 -2.30 6.80 18.39
C LEU A 84 -2.22 7.76 19.58
N GLU A 85 -1.02 7.98 20.12
CA GLU A 85 -0.78 8.90 21.22
C GLU A 85 -0.60 10.36 20.76
N LEU A 86 -0.45 10.59 19.46
CA LEU A 86 -0.40 11.92 18.88
C LEU A 86 -1.79 12.38 18.45
N ILE A 87 -2.09 13.65 18.72
CA ILE A 87 -3.39 14.27 18.38
C ILE A 87 -3.26 15.12 17.10
N SER A 88 -2.08 15.67 16.84
CA SER A 88 -1.79 16.48 15.65
C SER A 88 -0.29 16.54 15.37
N LEU A 89 0.06 16.92 14.14
CA LEU A 89 1.40 17.37 13.80
C LEU A 89 1.57 18.87 14.13
N PRO A 90 2.76 19.31 14.54
CA PRO A 90 3.07 20.72 14.72
C PRO A 90 3.10 21.45 13.38
N GLU A 91 2.76 22.74 13.38
CA GLU A 91 2.92 23.59 12.20
C GLU A 91 4.40 23.85 11.94
N ILE A 92 4.81 23.74 10.67
CA ILE A 92 6.16 24.05 10.19
C ILE A 92 6.09 25.30 9.34
N SER A 93 6.75 26.37 9.78
CA SER A 93 6.71 27.68 9.11
C SER A 93 7.98 27.98 8.31
N SER A 94 9.06 27.25 8.57
CA SER A 94 10.33 27.31 7.84
C SER A 94 10.95 25.92 7.72
N LEU A 95 11.70 25.67 6.65
CA LEU A 95 12.54 24.48 6.55
C LEU A 95 13.64 24.46 7.62
N ASP A 96 14.03 25.62 8.16
CA ASP A 96 14.97 25.75 9.28
C ASP A 96 14.40 25.18 10.60
N ASP A 97 13.07 24.96 10.69
CA ASP A 97 12.45 24.28 11.83
C ASP A 97 12.73 22.76 11.80
N LEU A 98 13.24 22.25 10.67
CA LEU A 98 13.51 20.83 10.44
C LEU A 98 15.03 20.56 10.51
N THR A 99 15.37 19.39 11.03
CA THR A 99 16.72 18.86 10.89
C THR A 99 16.82 18.16 9.54
N GLN A 100 17.59 18.73 8.61
CA GLN A 100 17.85 18.08 7.32
C GLN A 100 18.65 16.79 7.52
N VAL A 101 18.17 15.71 6.90
CA VAL A 101 18.81 14.40 6.93
C VAL A 101 19.52 14.20 5.60
N GLU A 102 20.80 13.85 5.63
CA GLU A 102 21.54 13.54 4.41
C GLU A 102 20.93 12.34 3.69
N VAL A 103 20.55 12.54 2.44
CA VAL A 103 20.02 11.48 1.58
C VAL A 103 21.13 10.97 0.69
N ASP A 104 21.37 9.65 0.73
CA ASP A 104 22.26 9.02 -0.24
C ASP A 104 21.55 8.88 -1.60
N SER A 105 21.78 9.87 -2.46
CA SER A 105 21.29 9.89 -3.84
C SER A 105 21.73 8.71 -4.71
N SER A 106 22.69 7.90 -4.27
CA SER A 106 23.10 6.69 -4.99
C SER A 106 22.17 5.50 -4.74
N THR A 107 21.40 5.54 -3.65
CA THR A 107 20.51 4.45 -3.21
C THR A 107 19.05 4.87 -3.05
N SER A 108 18.75 6.17 -3.15
CA SER A 108 17.41 6.73 -3.01
C SER A 108 17.08 7.76 -4.08
N ASN A 109 15.79 7.82 -4.47
CA ASN A 109 15.23 8.87 -5.33
C ASN A 109 14.65 10.05 -4.53
N ILE A 110 14.90 10.11 -3.21
CA ILE A 110 14.46 11.22 -2.37
C ILE A 110 15.34 12.45 -2.66
N TYR A 111 14.68 13.58 -2.94
CA TYR A 111 15.32 14.88 -3.15
C TYR A 111 15.63 15.58 -1.84
N TYR A 112 14.68 15.59 -0.91
CA TYR A 112 14.79 16.25 0.39
C TYR A 112 14.23 15.36 1.51
N THR A 113 14.91 15.34 2.66
CA THR A 113 14.38 14.75 3.90
C THR A 113 14.56 15.73 5.05
N GLY A 114 13.44 16.12 5.66
CA GLY A 114 13.42 16.95 6.87
C GLY A 114 12.82 16.18 8.03
N MET A 115 13.53 16.15 9.15
CA MET A 115 13.09 15.51 10.39
C MET A 115 12.61 16.56 11.39
N TYR A 116 11.50 16.28 12.08
CA TYR A 116 11.04 17.05 13.22
C TYR A 116 10.82 16.15 14.44
N LEU A 117 11.30 16.59 15.61
CA LEU A 117 11.03 15.93 16.88
C LEU A 117 9.70 16.42 17.44
N VAL A 118 8.64 15.63 17.27
CA VAL A 118 7.26 15.99 17.66
C VAL A 118 7.13 16.17 19.17
N ASN A 119 7.75 15.26 19.92
CA ASN A 119 7.92 15.34 21.37
C ASN A 119 9.14 14.51 21.79
N ASP A 120 9.31 14.25 23.09
CA ASP A 120 10.42 13.46 23.63
C ASP A 120 10.44 11.98 23.20
N LYS A 121 9.39 11.50 22.54
CA LYS A 121 9.20 10.11 22.13
C LYS A 121 9.15 9.93 20.61
N TYR A 122 8.42 10.79 19.91
CA TYR A 122 8.10 10.63 18.49
C TYR A 122 8.86 11.61 17.62
N GLN A 123 9.38 11.12 16.50
CA GLN A 123 9.94 11.92 15.43
C GLN A 123 9.21 11.63 14.12
N VAL A 124 9.18 12.62 13.24
CA VAL A 124 8.54 12.54 11.93
C VAL A 124 9.52 12.96 10.85
N TYR A 125 9.57 12.19 9.77
CA TYR A 125 10.38 12.47 8.59
C TYR A 125 9.46 12.82 7.44
N PHE A 126 9.67 13.99 6.86
CA PHE A 126 9.05 14.41 5.61
C PHE A 126 10.05 14.15 4.48
N MET A 127 9.70 13.24 3.57
CA MET A 127 10.50 12.89 2.41
C MET A 127 9.84 13.46 1.16
N ILE A 128 10.61 14.16 0.34
CA ILE A 128 10.14 14.74 -0.93
C ILE A 128 10.95 14.12 -2.05
N TYR A 129 10.27 13.53 -3.02
CA TYR A 129 10.89 12.96 -4.23
C TYR A 129 11.10 14.01 -5.31
N ASN A 130 10.16 14.95 -5.44
CA ASN A 130 10.25 16.07 -6.39
C ASN A 130 9.61 17.34 -5.80
N PRO A 131 10.32 18.49 -5.73
CA PRO A 131 9.78 19.74 -5.21
C PRO A 131 8.85 20.38 -6.25
N THR A 132 7.59 19.97 -6.26
CA THR A 132 6.59 20.46 -7.23
C THR A 132 5.76 21.63 -6.68
N GLY A 133 5.71 21.80 -5.36
CA GLY A 133 4.78 22.71 -4.69
C GLY A 133 3.31 22.32 -4.91
N GLY A 134 3.06 21.07 -5.32
CA GLY A 134 1.74 20.48 -5.50
C GLY A 134 1.43 19.46 -4.40
N SER A 135 0.65 18.42 -4.72
CA SER A 135 0.30 17.37 -3.74
C SER A 135 1.55 16.70 -3.16
N PHE A 136 1.63 16.70 -1.82
CA PHE A 136 2.67 16.00 -1.07
C PHE A 136 2.61 14.50 -1.36
N TRP A 137 1.43 13.90 -1.27
CA TRP A 137 1.24 12.44 -1.38
C TRP A 137 1.60 11.85 -2.75
N MET A 138 1.56 12.66 -3.81
CA MET A 138 2.02 12.25 -5.14
C MET A 138 3.53 12.35 -5.33
N ASN A 139 4.23 13.17 -4.53
CA ASN A 139 5.64 13.53 -4.73
C ASN A 139 6.47 13.46 -3.44
N GLY A 140 5.98 12.73 -2.45
CA GLY A 140 6.59 12.64 -1.14
C GLY A 140 6.04 11.47 -0.32
N GLY A 141 6.59 11.33 0.87
CA GLY A 141 6.22 10.31 1.84
C GLY A 141 6.50 10.82 3.24
N ILE A 142 5.77 10.31 4.22
CA ILE A 142 5.97 10.62 5.63
C ILE A 142 6.28 9.34 6.38
N GLN A 143 7.15 9.43 7.38
CA GLN A 143 7.51 8.30 8.23
C GLN A 143 7.51 8.74 9.68
N PHE A 144 6.86 7.96 10.54
CA PHE A 144 6.86 8.16 11.97
C PHE A 144 7.80 7.16 12.62
N GLU A 145 8.64 7.65 13.52
CA GLU A 145 9.60 6.83 14.23
C GLU A 145 9.61 7.12 15.72
N ILE A 146 10.13 6.14 16.46
CA ILE A 146 10.47 6.20 17.88
C ILE A 146 11.82 5.51 18.07
N ASP A 147 12.65 6.03 18.96
CA ASP A 147 13.85 5.32 19.39
C ASP A 147 13.41 4.00 20.07
N PRO A 148 13.78 2.81 19.54
CA PRO A 148 13.38 1.54 20.11
C PRO A 148 13.76 1.36 21.58
N SER A 149 14.78 2.07 22.07
CA SER A 149 15.20 2.03 23.48
C SER A 149 14.20 2.70 24.44
N LEU A 150 13.28 3.53 23.92
CA LEU A 150 12.20 4.15 24.68
C LEU A 150 10.96 3.25 24.80
N VAL A 151 10.94 2.10 24.08
CA VAL A 151 9.82 1.16 24.09
C VAL A 151 10.09 0.04 25.09
N THR A 152 9.13 -0.19 26.00
CA THR A 152 9.22 -1.31 26.93
C THR A 152 8.82 -2.59 26.20
N ALA A 153 9.79 -3.46 25.96
CA ALA A 153 9.51 -4.80 25.45
C ALA A 153 8.64 -5.59 26.45
N ASP A 154 7.68 -6.35 25.93
CA ASP A 154 6.75 -7.18 26.73
C ASP A 154 5.98 -6.39 27.79
N ASP A 155 5.56 -5.17 27.46
CA ASP A 155 4.79 -4.34 28.39
C ASP A 155 3.52 -5.08 28.88
N PRO A 156 3.39 -5.35 30.20
CA PRO A 156 2.25 -6.09 30.75
C PRO A 156 0.89 -5.46 30.43
N GLN A 157 0.85 -4.14 30.20
CA GLN A 157 -0.39 -3.44 29.85
C GLN A 157 -0.99 -3.92 28.52
N TYR A 158 -0.18 -4.45 27.61
CA TYR A 158 -0.60 -4.93 26.29
C TYR A 158 -0.63 -6.45 26.18
N SER A 159 -0.53 -7.17 27.31
CA SER A 159 -0.36 -8.63 27.32
C SER A 159 -1.46 -9.41 26.58
N GLU A 160 -2.73 -8.99 26.69
CA GLU A 160 -3.86 -9.59 25.95
C GLU A 160 -3.64 -9.47 24.43
N TYR A 161 -3.35 -8.27 23.94
CA TYR A 161 -3.14 -7.99 22.52
C TYR A 161 -1.89 -8.67 21.99
N ARG A 162 -0.79 -8.65 22.76
CA ARG A 162 0.45 -9.34 22.41
C ARG A 162 0.19 -10.82 22.19
N SER A 163 -0.40 -11.49 23.18
CA SER A 163 -0.70 -12.92 23.10
C SER A 163 -1.58 -13.25 21.90
N ALA A 164 -2.66 -12.50 21.71
CA ALA A 164 -3.54 -12.72 20.57
C ALA A 164 -2.82 -12.52 19.23
N LEU A 165 -2.07 -11.43 19.08
CA LEU A 165 -1.37 -11.12 17.83
C LEU A 165 -0.24 -12.11 17.54
N THR A 166 0.51 -12.57 18.55
CA THR A 166 1.51 -13.63 18.38
C THR A 166 0.88 -14.90 17.81
N ASP A 167 -0.25 -15.35 18.36
CA ASP A 167 -0.92 -16.57 17.90
C ASP A 167 -1.51 -16.41 16.50
N LEU A 168 -2.05 -15.23 16.19
CA LEU A 168 -2.63 -14.91 14.88
C LEU A 168 -1.55 -14.84 13.79
N LEU A 169 -0.50 -14.05 14.00
CA LEU A 169 0.60 -13.88 13.02
C LEU A 169 1.36 -15.20 12.79
N ALA A 170 1.47 -16.06 13.80
CA ALA A 170 2.09 -17.37 13.64
C ALA A 170 1.33 -18.29 12.66
N GLN A 171 0.00 -18.12 12.56
CA GLN A 171 -0.87 -18.93 11.69
C GLN A 171 -1.19 -18.25 10.36
N GLU A 172 -1.08 -16.92 10.29
CA GLU A 172 -1.46 -16.08 9.15
C GLU A 172 -0.96 -16.64 7.81
N ASN A 173 0.36 -16.71 7.62
CA ASN A 173 0.96 -17.18 6.38
C ASN A 173 0.56 -18.62 6.01
N GLU A 174 0.43 -19.50 7.01
CA GLU A 174 0.06 -20.89 6.79
C GLU A 174 -1.37 -21.00 6.26
N VAL A 175 -2.31 -20.28 6.89
CA VAL A 175 -3.72 -20.22 6.45
C VAL A 175 -3.84 -19.65 5.03
N LEU A 176 -3.11 -18.58 4.72
CA LEU A 176 -3.12 -18.00 3.38
C LEU A 176 -2.54 -18.97 2.34
N CYS A 177 -1.43 -19.63 2.66
CA CYS A 177 -0.83 -20.65 1.80
C CYS A 177 -1.85 -21.76 1.49
N TRP A 178 -2.54 -22.27 2.50
CA TRP A 178 -3.58 -23.28 2.30
C TRP A 178 -4.72 -22.79 1.41
N LEU A 179 -5.23 -21.57 1.59
CA LEU A 179 -6.27 -21.01 0.72
C LEU A 179 -5.84 -20.90 -0.76
N MET A 180 -4.53 -20.79 -1.00
CA MET A 180 -3.91 -20.80 -2.33
C MET A 180 -3.49 -22.20 -2.83
N GLY A 181 -3.78 -23.25 -2.06
CA GLY A 181 -3.44 -24.64 -2.37
C GLY A 181 -1.97 -24.99 -2.10
N ILE A 182 -1.21 -24.07 -1.52
CA ILE A 182 0.19 -24.26 -1.15
C ILE A 182 0.25 -25.01 0.17
N ASN A 183 1.23 -25.91 0.32
CA ASN A 183 1.43 -26.73 1.52
C ASN A 183 0.20 -27.58 1.93
N VAL A 184 -0.69 -27.89 0.98
CA VAL A 184 -1.80 -28.82 1.16
C VAL A 184 -1.33 -30.23 0.79
N LYS A 185 -1.48 -31.18 1.70
CA LYS A 185 -1.18 -32.59 1.43
C LYS A 185 -2.35 -33.22 0.69
N VAL A 186 -2.10 -33.76 -0.49
CA VAL A 186 -3.11 -34.39 -1.35
C VAL A 186 -2.74 -35.82 -1.73
N SER A 187 -3.71 -36.59 -2.22
CA SER A 187 -3.50 -37.94 -2.76
C SER A 187 -2.67 -37.95 -4.04
N GLU A 188 -1.89 -39.01 -4.27
CA GLU A 188 -1.21 -39.23 -5.57
C GLU A 188 -2.22 -39.50 -6.70
N GLU A 189 -3.35 -40.12 -6.36
CA GLU A 189 -4.42 -40.39 -7.31
C GLU A 189 -5.14 -39.08 -7.67
N GLU A 190 -5.27 -38.83 -8.96
CA GLU A 190 -6.08 -37.75 -9.51
C GLU A 190 -7.55 -38.05 -9.25
N GLY A 191 -8.26 -37.02 -8.79
CA GLY A 191 -9.67 -37.06 -8.47
C GLY A 191 -10.57 -37.10 -9.71
N PRO A 192 -11.88 -36.91 -9.52
CA PRO A 192 -12.87 -36.96 -10.61
C PRO A 192 -12.73 -35.79 -11.60
N VAL A 193 -12.04 -34.71 -11.22
CA VAL A 193 -11.74 -33.55 -12.06
C VAL A 193 -10.24 -33.51 -12.32
N LYS A 194 -9.86 -33.34 -13.60
CA LYS A 194 -8.46 -33.28 -14.00
C LYS A 194 -7.71 -32.15 -13.28
N GLY A 195 -6.54 -32.45 -12.73
CA GLY A 195 -5.68 -31.55 -11.97
C GLY A 195 -6.10 -31.36 -10.52
N TYR A 196 -7.08 -32.11 -10.03
CA TYR A 196 -7.52 -32.05 -8.62
C TYR A 196 -7.23 -33.35 -7.91
N HIS A 197 -6.79 -33.27 -6.66
CA HIS A 197 -6.40 -34.40 -5.84
C HIS A 197 -7.09 -34.33 -4.47
N GLU A 198 -7.45 -35.49 -3.90
CA GLU A 198 -8.18 -35.54 -2.64
C GLU A 198 -7.30 -34.96 -1.53
N VAL A 199 -7.85 -34.03 -0.75
CA VAL A 199 -7.14 -33.42 0.37
C VAL A 199 -7.02 -34.43 1.50
N GLN A 200 -5.78 -34.63 1.96
CA GLN A 200 -5.44 -35.52 3.07
C GLN A 200 -5.14 -34.77 4.36
N ALA A 201 -4.52 -33.59 4.26
CA ALA A 201 -4.21 -32.75 5.41
C ALA A 201 -3.80 -31.31 5.00
N MET A 202 -3.92 -30.39 5.93
CA MET A 202 -3.38 -29.03 5.93
C MET A 202 -2.62 -28.86 7.25
N GLY A 203 -1.29 -29.06 7.23
CA GLY A 203 -0.52 -29.21 8.47
C GLY A 203 -1.06 -30.37 9.34
N ASP A 204 -1.40 -30.08 10.59
CA ASP A 204 -2.02 -31.04 11.52
C ASP A 204 -3.56 -31.11 11.39
N TYR A 205 -4.16 -30.31 10.51
CA TYR A 205 -5.60 -30.28 10.29
C TYR A 205 -6.04 -31.23 9.16
N ASP A 206 -7.17 -31.91 9.33
CA ASP A 206 -7.72 -32.87 8.35
C ASP A 206 -9.11 -32.42 7.86
N PRO A 207 -9.19 -31.41 6.96
CA PRO A 207 -10.47 -30.89 6.48
C PRO A 207 -11.16 -31.88 5.54
N LYS A 208 -12.48 -32.01 5.69
CA LYS A 208 -13.31 -32.88 4.83
C LYS A 208 -14.19 -32.08 3.87
N THR A 209 -14.42 -30.81 4.18
CA THR A 209 -15.30 -29.90 3.44
C THR A 209 -14.65 -28.52 3.29
N ILE A 210 -15.11 -27.75 2.31
CA ILE A 210 -14.84 -26.31 2.16
C ILE A 210 -15.26 -25.57 3.44
N ASN A 211 -16.35 -25.97 4.08
CA ASN A 211 -16.77 -25.36 5.35
C ASN A 211 -15.75 -25.61 6.47
N ASP A 212 -15.08 -26.77 6.50
CA ASP A 212 -13.99 -27.03 7.44
C ASP A 212 -12.79 -26.12 7.20
N VAL A 213 -12.46 -25.86 5.93
CA VAL A 213 -11.38 -24.93 5.55
C VAL A 213 -11.75 -23.50 5.93
N LYS A 214 -12.99 -23.06 5.64
CA LYS A 214 -13.50 -21.74 6.01
C LYS A 214 -13.48 -21.54 7.52
N ALA A 215 -14.00 -22.50 8.29
CA ALA A 215 -14.04 -22.43 9.75
C ALA A 215 -12.63 -22.38 10.37
N MET A 216 -11.64 -23.01 9.74
CA MET A 216 -10.25 -22.90 10.15
C MET A 216 -9.68 -21.51 9.85
N ALA A 217 -9.87 -20.99 8.63
CA ALA A 217 -9.35 -19.67 8.25
C ALA A 217 -10.00 -18.54 9.07
N GLU A 218 -11.29 -18.66 9.38
CA GLU A 218 -12.05 -17.72 10.21
C GLU A 218 -11.66 -17.77 11.70
N LYS A 219 -10.73 -18.64 12.12
CA LYS A 219 -10.07 -18.54 13.43
C LYS A 219 -8.94 -17.52 13.45
N VAL A 220 -8.40 -17.17 12.29
CA VAL A 220 -7.28 -16.23 12.14
C VAL A 220 -7.78 -14.90 11.61
N PHE A 221 -8.55 -14.93 10.53
CA PHE A 221 -9.03 -13.73 9.86
C PHE A 221 -10.51 -13.46 10.11
N THR A 222 -10.93 -12.22 9.89
CA THR A 222 -12.36 -11.91 9.83
C THR A 222 -12.99 -12.54 8.60
N GLN A 223 -14.25 -12.95 8.73
CA GLN A 223 -14.99 -13.53 7.62
C GLN A 223 -15.13 -12.55 6.44
N ASP A 224 -15.32 -11.25 6.73
CA ASP A 224 -15.48 -10.23 5.69
C ASP A 224 -14.21 -10.08 4.85
N TYR A 225 -13.04 -10.03 5.49
CA TYR A 225 -11.76 -10.00 4.80
C TYR A 225 -11.57 -11.21 3.88
N LEU A 226 -11.84 -12.41 4.38
CA LEU A 226 -11.68 -13.65 3.63
C LEU A 226 -12.65 -13.74 2.44
N LYS A 227 -13.91 -13.30 2.62
CA LYS A 227 -14.91 -13.26 1.55
C LYS A 227 -14.53 -12.32 0.42
N GLU A 228 -13.94 -11.18 0.75
CA GLU A 228 -13.55 -10.19 -0.26
C GLU A 228 -12.28 -10.62 -1.00
N ASN A 229 -11.29 -11.15 -0.29
CA ASN A 229 -9.94 -11.31 -0.84
C ASN A 229 -9.58 -12.74 -1.27
N TYR A 230 -10.14 -13.78 -0.64
CA TYR A 230 -9.67 -15.16 -0.82
C TYR A 230 -10.74 -16.13 -1.28
N TYR A 231 -11.95 -16.11 -0.70
CA TYR A 231 -12.99 -17.10 -0.99
C TYR A 231 -13.40 -17.18 -2.46
N PRO A 232 -13.47 -16.08 -3.23
CA PRO A 232 -13.81 -16.15 -4.64
C PRO A 232 -12.83 -17.03 -5.42
N ALA A 233 -11.53 -16.85 -5.18
CA ALA A 233 -10.49 -17.65 -5.81
C ALA A 233 -10.39 -19.06 -5.22
N ALA A 234 -10.58 -19.21 -3.90
CA ALA A 234 -10.43 -20.50 -3.24
C ALA A 234 -11.60 -21.46 -3.51
N PHE A 235 -12.83 -20.96 -3.67
CA PHE A 235 -14.03 -21.81 -3.61
C PHE A 235 -15.13 -21.53 -4.64
N GLU A 236 -15.19 -20.34 -5.23
CA GLU A 236 -16.42 -19.89 -5.93
C GLU A 236 -16.26 -19.81 -7.46
N ARG A 237 -15.04 -19.64 -7.97
CA ARG A 237 -14.75 -19.58 -9.40
C ARG A 237 -14.70 -20.99 -10.02
N GLU A 238 -14.89 -21.06 -11.34
CA GLU A 238 -14.78 -22.32 -12.09
C GLU A 238 -13.39 -22.98 -11.96
N SER A 239 -12.35 -22.16 -11.82
CA SER A 239 -10.96 -22.59 -11.57
C SER A 239 -10.57 -22.31 -10.12
N SER A 240 -11.42 -22.69 -9.16
CA SER A 240 -11.18 -22.48 -7.74
C SER A 240 -10.05 -23.39 -7.21
N THR A 241 -9.38 -22.98 -6.13
CA THR A 241 -8.37 -23.83 -5.49
C THR A 241 -8.97 -25.16 -5.01
N PHE A 242 -10.18 -25.12 -4.44
CA PHE A 242 -10.84 -26.27 -3.84
C PHE A 242 -12.22 -26.53 -4.44
N LEU A 243 -12.56 -27.81 -4.55
CA LEU A 243 -13.92 -28.25 -4.86
C LEU A 243 -14.35 -29.39 -3.94
N GLU A 244 -15.67 -29.52 -3.78
CA GLU A 244 -16.27 -30.69 -3.16
C GLU A 244 -16.94 -31.56 -4.21
N GLN A 245 -16.64 -32.85 -4.21
CA GLN A 245 -17.31 -33.82 -5.06
C GLN A 245 -17.49 -35.14 -4.33
N ASP A 246 -18.68 -35.74 -4.44
CA ASP A 246 -19.03 -37.01 -3.81
C ASP A 246 -18.73 -37.06 -2.28
N GLY A 247 -18.88 -35.91 -1.61
CA GLY A 247 -18.65 -35.76 -0.17
C GLY A 247 -17.18 -35.71 0.25
N LYS A 248 -16.27 -35.47 -0.68
CA LYS A 248 -14.83 -35.32 -0.45
C LYS A 248 -14.33 -33.95 -0.91
N LEU A 249 -13.33 -33.42 -0.21
CA LEU A 249 -12.62 -32.21 -0.56
C LEU A 249 -11.45 -32.53 -1.49
N TYR A 250 -11.34 -31.77 -2.58
CA TYR A 250 -10.23 -31.86 -3.52
C TYR A 250 -9.56 -30.50 -3.66
N CYS A 251 -8.24 -30.49 -3.88
CA CYS A 251 -7.44 -29.30 -4.14
C CYS A 251 -6.82 -29.39 -5.54
N ALA A 252 -6.81 -28.28 -6.27
CA ALA A 252 -6.12 -28.13 -7.53
C ALA A 252 -4.59 -28.23 -7.33
N GLU A 253 -3.90 -28.79 -8.32
CA GLU A 253 -2.44 -28.75 -8.39
C GLU A 253 -1.96 -27.30 -8.49
N THR A 254 -1.04 -26.91 -7.60
CA THR A 254 -0.44 -25.57 -7.60
C THR A 254 1.04 -25.65 -7.93
N ILE A 255 1.51 -24.69 -8.73
CA ILE A 255 2.94 -24.45 -9.00
C ILE A 255 3.53 -23.37 -8.10
N LEU A 256 2.69 -22.78 -7.24
CA LEU A 256 3.11 -21.72 -6.34
C LEU A 256 3.93 -22.31 -5.19
N THR A 257 4.93 -21.55 -4.76
CA THR A 257 5.77 -21.90 -3.62
C THR A 257 5.65 -20.81 -2.57
N GLU A 258 5.67 -21.22 -1.30
CA GLU A 258 5.72 -20.28 -0.18
C GLU A 258 6.92 -19.33 -0.31
N GLN A 259 6.66 -18.04 -0.09
CA GLN A 259 7.70 -17.04 0.08
C GLN A 259 7.66 -16.55 1.52
N LYS A 260 8.78 -16.71 2.23
CA LYS A 260 8.91 -16.16 3.57
C LYS A 260 9.34 -14.70 3.50
N SER A 261 8.61 -13.84 4.21
CA SER A 261 9.01 -12.46 4.42
C SER A 261 10.20 -12.38 5.38
N SER A 262 11.16 -11.50 5.10
CA SER A 262 12.24 -11.13 6.03
C SER A 262 11.86 -10.00 6.99
N TYR A 263 10.65 -9.48 6.83
CA TYR A 263 10.05 -8.40 7.59
C TYR A 263 8.84 -8.97 8.34
N SER A 264 8.76 -8.70 9.64
CA SER A 264 7.61 -9.11 10.45
C SER A 264 7.35 -8.08 11.53
N ILE A 265 6.08 -7.71 11.72
CA ILE A 265 5.64 -6.99 12.90
C ILE A 265 6.10 -7.75 14.16
N ASN A 266 6.57 -7.03 15.19
CA ASN A 266 7.02 -7.64 16.44
C ASN A 266 6.02 -7.37 17.58
N PRO A 267 5.18 -8.35 17.95
CA PRO A 267 4.22 -8.23 19.07
C PRO A 267 4.84 -7.77 20.39
N ASN A 268 6.13 -8.01 20.62
CA ASN A 268 6.76 -7.65 21.88
C ASN A 268 6.98 -6.14 22.04
N TYR A 269 6.89 -5.37 20.95
CA TYR A 269 7.14 -3.91 20.93
C TYR A 269 5.88 -3.13 20.56
N ILE A 270 4.78 -3.36 21.28
CA ILE A 270 3.57 -2.53 21.20
C ILE A 270 3.84 -1.21 21.93
N ILE A 271 3.65 -0.10 21.21
CA ILE A 271 3.86 1.27 21.68
C ILE A 271 2.58 1.81 22.31
N ALA A 272 1.45 1.65 21.62
CA ALA A 272 0.16 2.20 21.99
C ALA A 272 -0.99 1.32 21.51
N ALA A 273 -2.10 1.34 22.22
CA ALA A 273 -3.32 0.64 21.85
C ALA A 273 -4.56 1.55 21.99
N LYS A 274 -5.49 1.46 21.04
CA LYS A 274 -6.77 2.16 21.09
C LYS A 274 -7.88 1.27 20.59
N GLU A 275 -8.88 1.03 21.44
CA GLU A 275 -10.08 0.26 21.11
C GLU A 275 -11.26 1.20 20.82
N THR A 276 -11.97 0.97 19.73
CA THR A 276 -13.18 1.72 19.35
C THR A 276 -14.09 0.82 18.52
N ASP A 277 -15.35 0.69 18.93
CA ASP A 277 -16.41 -0.03 18.21
C ASP A 277 -16.04 -1.46 17.76
N GLY A 278 -15.33 -2.21 18.61
CA GLY A 278 -14.90 -3.58 18.31
C GLY A 278 -13.63 -3.68 17.45
N THR A 279 -12.99 -2.56 17.11
CA THR A 279 -11.68 -2.53 16.46
C THR A 279 -10.62 -2.07 17.46
N VAL A 280 -9.53 -2.83 17.58
CA VAL A 280 -8.34 -2.46 18.34
C VAL A 280 -7.25 -2.05 17.35
N LYS A 281 -6.76 -0.82 17.46
CA LYS A 281 -5.59 -0.33 16.73
C LYS A 281 -4.37 -0.41 17.64
N LEU A 282 -3.26 -0.91 17.12
CA LEU A 282 -1.99 -1.06 17.83
C LEU A 282 -0.90 -0.36 17.02
N ASP A 283 -0.16 0.55 17.64
CA ASP A 283 1.08 1.06 17.08
C ASP A 283 2.24 0.23 17.59
N MET A 284 3.12 -0.19 16.69
CA MET A 284 4.11 -1.22 16.96
C MET A 284 5.40 -1.00 16.20
N LEU A 285 6.47 -1.64 16.65
CA LEU A 285 7.70 -1.79 15.89
C LEU A 285 7.76 -3.13 15.16
N ALA A 286 8.53 -3.17 14.09
CA ALA A 286 8.80 -4.38 13.32
C ALA A 286 10.24 -4.85 13.54
N ASP A 287 10.48 -6.12 13.24
CA ASP A 287 11.81 -6.69 13.16
C ASP A 287 12.20 -6.89 11.69
N VAL A 288 13.44 -6.53 11.38
CA VAL A 288 14.09 -6.89 10.12
C VAL A 288 15.40 -7.57 10.44
N ASN A 289 15.53 -8.85 10.06
CA ASN A 289 16.72 -9.65 10.32
C ASN A 289 17.17 -9.69 11.81
N GLY A 290 16.20 -9.62 12.74
CA GLY A 290 16.46 -9.63 14.18
C GLY A 290 16.84 -8.28 14.78
N GLU A 291 16.76 -7.20 14.01
CA GLU A 291 16.91 -5.83 14.48
C GLU A 291 15.56 -5.12 14.52
N VAL A 292 15.21 -4.59 15.70
CA VAL A 292 13.99 -3.80 15.90
C VAL A 292 14.15 -2.48 15.17
N GLN A 293 13.27 -2.24 14.21
CA GLN A 293 13.27 -1.03 13.40
C GLN A 293 12.54 0.10 14.15
N PRO A 294 12.96 1.37 13.97
CA PRO A 294 12.35 2.52 14.65
C PRO A 294 11.00 2.93 14.06
N ILE A 295 10.67 2.43 12.87
CA ILE A 295 9.47 2.80 12.12
C ILE A 295 8.22 2.26 12.81
N ILE A 296 7.23 3.13 12.98
CA ILE A 296 5.96 2.79 13.60
C ILE A 296 5.02 2.20 12.55
N HIS A 297 4.52 1.02 12.83
CA HIS A 297 3.51 0.32 12.04
C HIS A 297 2.20 0.24 12.81
N ARG A 298 1.09 0.43 12.10
CA ARG A 298 -0.24 0.26 12.68
C ARG A 298 -0.83 -1.08 12.30
N VAL A 299 -1.15 -1.88 13.30
CA VAL A 299 -1.89 -3.14 13.18
C VAL A 299 -3.31 -2.93 13.71
N GLN A 300 -4.25 -3.66 13.13
CA GLN A 300 -5.64 -3.70 13.54
C GLN A 300 -6.03 -5.12 13.93
N LEU A 301 -6.80 -5.23 15.00
CA LEU A 301 -7.47 -6.45 15.42
C LEU A 301 -8.97 -6.18 15.46
N ALA A 302 -9.76 -7.10 14.93
CA ALA A 302 -11.20 -7.13 15.15
C ALA A 302 -11.47 -7.92 16.44
N ARG A 303 -12.06 -7.27 17.45
CA ARG A 303 -12.56 -7.95 18.64
C ARG A 303 -13.86 -8.68 18.29
N ILE A 304 -13.91 -9.95 18.66
CA ILE A 304 -15.09 -10.80 18.55
C ILE A 304 -15.41 -11.39 19.93
N ASP A 305 -16.57 -12.03 20.07
CA ASP A 305 -17.06 -12.55 21.36
C ASP A 305 -16.07 -13.48 22.08
N ASP A 306 -15.25 -14.22 21.34
CA ASP A 306 -14.30 -15.22 21.85
C ASP A 306 -12.81 -14.88 21.60
N GLY A 307 -12.47 -13.64 21.24
CA GLY A 307 -11.08 -13.20 21.09
C GLY A 307 -10.87 -12.15 20.01
N PHE A 308 -9.82 -12.33 19.20
CA PHE A 308 -9.43 -11.41 18.14
C PHE A 308 -9.25 -12.11 16.81
N ARG A 309 -9.40 -11.35 15.72
CA ARG A 309 -9.10 -11.76 14.35
C ARG A 309 -8.35 -10.67 13.60
N LEU A 310 -7.57 -11.07 12.61
CA LEU A 310 -6.94 -10.18 11.65
C LEU A 310 -7.96 -9.72 10.60
N PRO A 311 -8.21 -8.41 10.47
CA PRO A 311 -9.08 -7.88 9.41
C PRO A 311 -8.35 -7.70 8.07
N GLU A 312 -7.04 -7.91 8.04
CA GLU A 312 -6.15 -7.79 6.89
C GLU A 312 -4.85 -8.60 7.14
N VAL A 313 -3.87 -8.52 6.24
CA VAL A 313 -2.58 -9.23 6.35
C VAL A 313 -1.47 -8.26 6.75
N TYR A 314 -0.47 -8.73 7.51
CA TYR A 314 0.62 -7.91 8.07
C TYR A 314 2.05 -8.41 7.77
#